data_AF-X1PU29-F1
#
_entry.id   AF-X1PU29-F1
#
_cell.length_a   1.000
_cell.length_b   1.000
_cell.length_c   1.000
_cell.angle_alpha   90.00
_cell.angle_beta   90.00
_cell.angle_gamma   90.00
#
_symmetry.space_group_name_H-M   'P 1'
#
loop_
_entity.id
_entity.type
_entity.pdbx_description
1 polymer ?
#
loop_
_entity_poly.entity_id
_entity_poly.type
_entity_poly.pdbx_seq_one_letter_code
_entity_poly.pdbx_strand_id
1 'polypeptide(L)'
;ALSSEPAIVKLITEAIISGDKSDLKNILEKRELNILDVIKAAEEGDKLAIRIYHEAGMYLGMGLANLVNLLNPELIVISGEGVKAGDLLFKSMRKSFKENCFPSLKEKIDIKIEKLGNFAWARGAATLVSRIIFKEPTILENKELLMVSHN
;
A
#
# COMPACT_ATOMS: atom_id res chain seq x y z
N ALA A 1 7.37 1.93 6.73
CA ALA A 1 6.60 0.65 6.70
C ALA A 1 7.55 -0.46 6.27
N LEU A 2 7.46 -1.67 6.82
CA LEU A 2 8.36 -2.79 6.46
C LEU A 2 8.15 -3.30 5.02
N SER A 3 7.06 -2.88 4.36
CA SER A 3 6.67 -3.29 3.02
C SER A 3 6.89 -2.23 1.93
N SER A 4 7.49 -1.08 2.24
CA SER A 4 7.80 -0.04 1.25
C SER A 4 9.08 -0.33 0.47
N GLU A 5 9.20 0.13 -0.78
CA GLU A 5 10.38 -0.10 -1.62
C GLU A 5 11.72 0.28 -0.94
N PRO A 6 11.87 1.46 -0.30
CA PRO A 6 13.13 1.79 0.38
C PRO A 6 13.44 0.86 1.56
N ALA A 7 12.39 0.36 2.23
CA ALA A 7 12.57 -0.58 3.34
C ALA A 7 13.01 -1.95 2.83
N ILE A 8 12.45 -2.43 1.71
CA ILE A 8 12.85 -3.68 1.06
C ILE A 8 14.32 -3.62 0.62
N VAL A 9 14.72 -2.54 -0.06
CA VAL A 9 16.11 -2.33 -0.49
C VAL A 9 17.05 -2.30 0.71
N LYS A 10 16.67 -1.60 1.77
CA LYS A 10 17.44 -1.53 3.01
C LYS A 10 17.61 -2.90 3.66
N LEU A 11 16.53 -3.66 3.83
CA LEU A 11 16.55 -4.99 4.47
C LEU A 11 17.42 -5.97 3.69
N ILE A 12 17.37 -5.95 2.35
CA ILE A 12 18.22 -6.79 1.51
C ILE A 12 19.69 -6.39 1.66
N THR A 13 19.97 -5.08 1.62
CA THR A 13 21.33 -4.56 1.78
C THR A 13 21.92 -4.99 3.12
N GLU A 14 21.17 -4.82 4.21
CA GLU A 14 21.56 -5.24 5.56
C GLU A 14 21.79 -6.75 5.64
N ALA A 15 20.93 -7.56 5.02
CA ALA A 15 21.07 -9.01 4.98
C ALA A 15 22.34 -9.46 4.23
N ILE A 16 22.63 -8.86 3.07
CA ILE A 16 23.85 -9.14 2.29
C ILE A 16 25.10 -8.77 3.10
N ILE A 17 25.11 -7.61 3.75
CA ILE A 17 26.21 -7.16 4.62
C ILE A 17 26.40 -8.12 5.81
N SER A 18 25.30 -8.67 6.34
CA SER A 18 25.30 -9.64 7.43
C SER A 18 25.75 -11.06 7.01
N GLY A 19 26.01 -11.27 5.71
CA GLY A 19 26.56 -12.52 5.17
C GLY A 19 25.55 -13.40 4.44
N ASP A 20 24.30 -12.96 4.24
CA ASP A 20 23.34 -13.73 3.45
C ASP A 20 23.77 -13.78 1.97
N LYS A 21 23.60 -14.96 1.36
CA LYS A 21 23.92 -15.17 -0.06
C LYS A 21 22.83 -14.57 -0.93
N SER A 22 23.24 -13.76 -1.91
CA SER A 22 22.36 -13.17 -2.93
C SER A 22 23.15 -12.82 -4.18
N ASP A 23 22.50 -12.93 -5.32
CA ASP A 23 23.02 -12.54 -6.64
C ASP A 23 23.18 -11.01 -6.75
N LEU A 24 22.48 -10.25 -5.88
CA LEU A 24 22.58 -8.80 -5.78
C LEU A 24 23.91 -8.31 -5.21
N LYS A 25 24.72 -9.18 -4.58
CA LYS A 25 25.99 -8.80 -3.96
C LYS A 25 26.94 -8.12 -4.96
N ASN A 26 27.05 -8.66 -6.18
CA ASN A 26 27.92 -8.12 -7.23
C ASN A 26 27.49 -6.71 -7.69
N ILE A 27 26.19 -6.40 -7.60
CA ILE A 27 25.65 -5.08 -7.93
C ILE A 27 25.95 -4.11 -6.79
N LEU A 28 25.69 -4.54 -5.56
CA LEU A 28 25.90 -3.75 -4.33
C LEU A 28 27.37 -3.30 -4.17
N GLU A 29 28.33 -4.15 -4.57
CA GLU A 29 29.76 -3.80 -4.56
C GLU A 29 30.14 -2.70 -5.57
N LYS A 30 29.32 -2.48 -6.60
CA LYS A 30 29.58 -1.50 -7.67
C LYS A 30 28.79 -0.21 -7.52
N ARG A 31 27.56 -0.30 -7.01
CA ARG A 31 26.66 0.85 -6.78
C ARG A 31 25.56 0.49 -5.78
N GLU A 32 24.86 1.51 -5.30
CA GLU A 32 23.65 1.32 -4.50
C GLU A 32 22.57 0.54 -5.29
N LEU A 33 21.87 -0.34 -4.58
CA LEU A 33 20.75 -1.12 -5.11
C LEU A 33 19.51 -0.23 -5.24
N ASN A 34 18.73 -0.47 -6.28
CA ASN A 34 17.39 0.10 -6.43
C ASN A 34 16.34 -1.03 -6.46
N ILE A 35 15.06 -0.65 -6.40
CA ILE A 35 13.97 -1.64 -6.35
C ILE A 35 13.89 -2.51 -7.61
N LEU A 36 14.27 -2.00 -8.79
CA LEU A 36 14.24 -2.77 -10.03
C LEU A 36 15.28 -3.89 -10.02
N ASP A 37 16.45 -3.65 -9.43
CA ASP A 37 17.46 -4.69 -9.24
C ASP A 37 16.88 -5.83 -8.37
N VAL A 38 16.21 -5.46 -7.29
CA VAL A 38 15.61 -6.39 -6.33
C VAL A 38 14.47 -7.20 -6.95
N ILE A 39 13.57 -6.55 -7.71
CA ILE A 39 12.49 -7.24 -8.43
C ILE A 39 13.09 -8.24 -9.41
N LYS A 40 14.06 -7.80 -10.22
CA LYS A 40 14.70 -8.65 -11.21
C LYS A 40 15.38 -9.86 -10.58
N ALA A 41 16.13 -9.67 -9.50
CA ALA A 41 16.78 -10.77 -8.79
C ALA A 41 15.75 -11.77 -8.25
N ALA A 42 14.63 -11.30 -7.68
CA ALA A 42 13.57 -12.17 -7.22
C ALA A 42 12.90 -12.97 -8.36
N GLU A 43 12.68 -12.33 -9.52
CA GLU A 43 12.16 -12.99 -10.73
C GLU A 43 13.15 -14.04 -11.28
N GLU A 44 14.45 -13.81 -11.14
CA GLU A 44 15.53 -14.73 -11.53
C GLU A 44 15.77 -15.86 -10.49
N GLY A 45 15.05 -15.85 -9.37
CA GLY A 45 15.08 -16.92 -8.37
C GLY A 45 15.96 -16.66 -7.15
N ASP A 46 16.43 -15.42 -6.94
CA ASP A 46 17.21 -15.04 -5.76
C ASP A 46 16.40 -15.29 -4.49
N LYS A 47 16.90 -16.21 -3.65
CA LYS A 47 16.19 -16.66 -2.45
C LYS A 47 16.05 -15.58 -1.39
N LEU A 48 17.03 -14.68 -1.27
CA LEU A 48 16.98 -13.59 -0.30
C LEU A 48 15.90 -12.59 -0.69
N ALA A 49 15.89 -12.14 -1.94
CA ALA A 49 14.92 -11.21 -2.47
C ALA A 49 13.49 -11.78 -2.37
N ILE A 50 13.29 -13.05 -2.77
CA ILE A 50 12.00 -13.75 -2.63
C ILE A 50 11.56 -13.79 -1.16
N ARG A 51 12.45 -14.14 -0.23
CA ARG A 51 12.13 -14.19 1.21
C ARG A 51 11.68 -12.83 1.72
N ILE A 52 12.42 -11.76 1.40
CA ILE A 52 12.11 -10.41 1.85
C ILE A 52 10.77 -9.93 1.27
N TYR A 53 10.49 -10.19 -0.01
CA TYR A 53 9.17 -9.89 -0.59
C TYR A 53 8.05 -10.67 0.07
N HIS A 54 8.29 -11.95 0.36
CA HIS A 54 7.32 -12.79 1.07
C HIS A 54 6.98 -12.17 2.44
N GLU A 55 7.99 -11.83 3.25
CA GLU A 55 7.81 -11.18 4.56
C GLU A 55 7.11 -9.82 4.45
N ALA A 56 7.52 -8.97 3.51
CA ALA A 56 6.88 -7.68 3.23
C ALA A 56 5.38 -7.86 2.92
N GLY A 57 5.04 -8.86 2.10
CA GLY A 57 3.64 -9.16 1.78
C GLY A 57 2.88 -9.70 3.00
N MET A 58 3.50 -10.55 3.84
CA MET A 58 2.87 -11.01 5.09
C MET A 58 2.48 -9.82 6.00
N TYR A 59 3.38 -8.87 6.20
CA TYR A 59 3.10 -7.67 7.00
C TYR A 59 2.00 -6.80 6.38
N LEU A 60 2.01 -6.63 5.05
CA LEU A 60 0.95 -5.89 4.35
C LEU A 60 -0.41 -6.57 4.55
N GLY A 61 -0.48 -7.89 4.41
CA GLY A 61 -1.71 -8.66 4.59
C GLY A 61 -2.28 -8.55 6.01
N MET A 62 -1.42 -8.60 7.03
CA MET A 62 -1.83 -8.37 8.43
C MET A 62 -2.41 -6.97 8.63
N GLY A 63 -1.74 -5.94 8.09
CA GLY A 63 -2.22 -4.57 8.15
C GLY A 63 -3.59 -4.40 7.51
N LEU A 64 -3.79 -4.98 6.33
CA LEU A 64 -5.08 -4.97 5.63
C LEU A 64 -6.16 -5.70 6.41
N ALA A 65 -5.86 -6.87 6.99
CA ALA A 65 -6.81 -7.62 7.80
C ALA A 65 -7.29 -6.81 9.00
N ASN A 66 -6.36 -6.11 9.68
CA ASN A 66 -6.70 -5.22 10.78
C ASN A 66 -7.65 -4.09 10.33
N LEU A 67 -7.37 -3.45 9.19
CA LEU A 67 -8.24 -2.40 8.64
C LEU A 67 -9.62 -2.93 8.29
N VAL A 68 -9.72 -4.11 7.67
CA VAL A 68 -11.01 -4.73 7.34
C VAL A 68 -11.79 -5.10 8.60
N ASN A 69 -11.13 -5.71 9.58
CA ASN A 69 -11.77 -6.10 10.84
C ASN A 69 -12.32 -4.89 11.61
N LEU A 70 -11.68 -3.71 11.48
CA LEU A 70 -12.09 -2.48 12.16
C LEU A 70 -13.15 -1.68 11.39
N LEU A 71 -13.00 -1.57 10.07
CA LEU A 71 -13.80 -0.64 9.26
C LEU A 71 -14.92 -1.32 8.47
N ASN A 72 -14.84 -2.65 8.28
CA ASN A 72 -15.72 -3.42 7.40
C ASN A 72 -16.03 -2.71 6.05
N PRO A 73 -15.00 -2.34 5.28
CA PRO A 73 -15.22 -1.66 4.00
C PRO A 73 -15.80 -2.63 2.97
N GLU A 74 -16.34 -2.09 1.87
CA GLU A 74 -16.81 -2.90 0.73
C GLU A 74 -15.70 -3.17 -0.30
N LEU A 75 -14.70 -2.28 -0.40
CA LEU A 75 -13.64 -2.33 -1.40
C LEU A 75 -12.31 -1.82 -0.83
N ILE A 76 -11.23 -2.52 -1.14
CA ILE A 76 -9.85 -2.06 -0.95
C ILE A 76 -9.21 -1.88 -2.33
N VAL A 77 -8.67 -0.68 -2.57
CA VAL A 77 -7.85 -0.40 -3.75
C VAL A 77 -6.41 -0.19 -3.32
N ILE A 78 -5.51 -1.04 -3.80
CA ILE A 78 -4.06 -0.92 -3.61
C ILE A 78 -3.46 -0.36 -4.89
N SER A 79 -2.74 0.75 -4.78
CA SER A 79 -2.08 1.41 -5.90
C SER A 79 -0.77 2.06 -5.45
N GLY A 80 0.06 2.47 -6.41
CA GLY A 80 1.31 3.19 -6.21
C GLY A 80 2.43 2.63 -7.09
N GLU A 81 3.67 2.95 -6.77
CA GLU A 81 4.82 2.40 -7.51
C GLU A 81 5.09 0.94 -7.11
N GLY A 82 4.86 0.62 -5.83
CA GLY A 82 5.09 -0.71 -5.26
C GLY A 82 4.20 -1.84 -5.83
N VAL A 83 3.13 -1.52 -6.58
CA VAL A 83 2.35 -2.57 -7.28
C VAL A 83 3.15 -3.26 -8.39
N LYS A 84 4.31 -2.71 -8.81
CA LYS A 84 5.22 -3.35 -9.76
C LYS A 84 5.77 -4.69 -9.29
N ALA A 85 5.87 -4.92 -7.98
CA ALA A 85 6.33 -6.19 -7.42
C ALA A 85 5.40 -7.38 -7.73
N GLY A 86 4.15 -7.12 -8.13
CA GLY A 86 3.22 -8.15 -8.58
C GLY A 86 3.06 -9.29 -7.58
N ASP A 87 3.09 -10.52 -8.07
CA ASP A 87 2.84 -11.71 -7.27
C ASP A 87 3.92 -11.99 -6.22
N LEU A 88 5.13 -11.43 -6.36
CA LEU A 88 6.19 -11.53 -5.34
C LEU A 88 5.69 -10.99 -3.99
N LEU A 89 4.91 -9.90 -4.02
CA LEU A 89 4.35 -9.26 -2.84
C LEU A 89 2.90 -9.71 -2.59
N PHE A 90 2.08 -9.76 -3.63
CA PHE A 90 0.63 -9.88 -3.45
C PHE A 90 0.15 -11.28 -3.13
N LYS A 91 0.93 -12.32 -3.45
CA LYS A 91 0.58 -13.70 -3.09
C LYS A 91 0.64 -13.92 -1.58
N SER A 92 1.74 -13.52 -0.92
CA SER A 92 1.88 -13.63 0.54
C SER A 92 0.96 -12.64 1.26
N MET A 93 0.75 -11.43 0.69
CA MET A 93 -0.27 -10.49 1.19
C MET A 93 -1.65 -11.10 1.25
N ARG A 94 -2.15 -11.71 0.16
CA ARG A 94 -3.48 -12.33 0.13
C ARG A 94 -3.58 -13.51 1.10
N LYS A 95 -2.52 -14.31 1.23
CA LYS A 95 -2.46 -15.41 2.19
C LYS A 95 -2.59 -14.89 3.63
N SER A 96 -1.71 -13.98 4.01
CA SER A 96 -1.69 -13.36 5.34
C SER A 96 -3.01 -12.65 5.66
N PHE A 97 -3.58 -11.93 4.69
CA PHE A 97 -4.89 -11.30 4.83
C PHE A 97 -5.98 -12.31 5.21
N LYS A 98 -6.07 -13.44 4.48
CA LYS A 98 -7.08 -14.48 4.73
C LYS A 98 -6.89 -15.21 6.06
N GLU A 99 -5.66 -15.30 6.56
CA GLU A 99 -5.33 -15.91 7.85
C GLU A 99 -5.70 -15.00 9.03
N ASN A 100 -5.61 -13.68 8.87
CA ASN A 100 -5.81 -12.70 9.95
C ASN A 100 -7.18 -11.98 9.92
N CYS A 101 -7.94 -12.07 8.82
CA CYS A 101 -9.24 -11.44 8.69
C CYS A 101 -10.38 -12.34 9.17
N PHE A 102 -11.42 -11.76 9.80
CA PHE A 102 -12.56 -12.52 10.28
C PHE A 102 -13.24 -13.30 9.14
N PRO A 103 -13.63 -14.58 9.35
CA PRO A 103 -14.20 -15.43 8.31
C PRO A 103 -15.41 -14.83 7.59
N SER A 104 -16.25 -14.08 8.31
CA SER A 104 -17.45 -13.43 7.76
C SER A 104 -17.15 -12.24 6.84
N LEU A 105 -15.95 -11.68 6.92
CA LEU A 105 -15.54 -10.48 6.17
C LEU A 105 -14.63 -10.82 4.99
N LYS A 106 -13.72 -11.79 5.16
CA LYS A 106 -12.66 -12.08 4.18
C LYS A 106 -13.15 -12.52 2.80
N GLU A 107 -14.36 -13.10 2.72
CA GLU A 107 -14.99 -13.55 1.46
C GLU A 107 -15.80 -12.42 0.78
N LYS A 108 -16.13 -11.35 1.51
CA LYS A 108 -16.99 -10.26 1.02
C LYS A 108 -16.22 -9.07 0.47
N ILE A 109 -14.98 -8.90 0.90
CA ILE A 109 -14.15 -7.75 0.51
C ILE A 109 -13.58 -7.94 -0.90
N ASP A 110 -13.79 -6.95 -1.78
CA ASP A 110 -13.07 -6.88 -3.05
C ASP A 110 -11.72 -6.18 -2.84
N ILE A 111 -10.61 -6.80 -3.29
CA ILE A 111 -9.27 -6.22 -3.21
C ILE A 111 -8.72 -6.05 -4.62
N LYS A 112 -8.76 -4.81 -5.11
CA LYS A 112 -8.25 -4.42 -6.43
C LYS A 112 -6.83 -3.90 -6.34
N ILE A 113 -5.97 -4.38 -7.23
CA ILE A 113 -4.59 -3.95 -7.37
C ILE A 113 -4.52 -3.19 -8.68
N GLU A 114 -4.41 -1.87 -8.59
CA GLU A 114 -4.51 -0.98 -9.75
C GLU A 114 -3.21 -0.22 -9.94
N LYS A 115 -2.74 -0.16 -11.19
CA LYS A 115 -1.66 0.76 -11.57
C LYS A 115 -2.28 2.11 -11.88
N LEU A 116 -2.41 2.97 -10.87
CA LEU A 116 -2.82 4.35 -11.12
C LEU A 116 -1.66 5.14 -11.73
N GLY A 117 -1.85 5.64 -12.94
CA GLY A 117 -0.90 6.54 -13.59
C GLY A 117 -0.90 7.95 -12.97
N ASN A 118 0.06 8.78 -13.38
CA ASN A 118 0.29 10.11 -12.83
C ASN A 118 -0.96 11.03 -12.82
N PHE A 119 -1.86 10.85 -13.79
CA PHE A 119 -3.10 11.61 -13.86
C PHE A 119 -4.09 11.30 -12.72
N ALA A 120 -4.00 10.13 -12.07
CA ALA A 120 -4.86 9.83 -10.93
C ALA A 120 -4.58 10.75 -9.74
N TRP A 121 -3.31 11.07 -9.49
CA TRP A 121 -2.90 12.02 -8.45
C TRP A 121 -3.42 13.43 -8.75
N ALA A 122 -3.24 13.90 -9.99
CA ALA A 122 -3.74 15.19 -10.43
C ALA A 122 -5.28 15.28 -10.35
N ARG A 123 -5.99 14.22 -10.76
CA ARG A 123 -7.45 14.14 -10.63
C ARG A 123 -7.88 14.18 -9.16
N GLY A 124 -7.22 13.43 -8.28
CA GLY A 124 -7.50 13.45 -6.85
C GLY A 124 -7.37 14.87 -6.26
N ALA A 125 -6.30 15.59 -6.63
CA ALA A 125 -6.11 16.98 -6.24
C ALA A 125 -7.21 17.90 -6.79
N ALA A 126 -7.59 17.75 -8.06
CA ALA A 126 -8.69 18.52 -8.66
C ALA A 126 -10.04 18.23 -7.96
N THR A 127 -10.31 16.96 -7.60
CA THR A 127 -11.52 16.57 -6.87
C THR A 127 -11.62 17.25 -5.50
N LEU A 128 -10.50 17.53 -4.81
CA LEU A 128 -10.55 18.28 -3.56
C LEU A 128 -11.11 19.69 -3.75
N VAL A 129 -10.78 20.36 -4.86
CA VAL A 129 -11.35 21.67 -5.22
C VAL A 129 -12.82 21.53 -5.61
N SER A 130 -13.15 20.56 -6.48
CA SER A 130 -14.55 20.29 -6.87
C SER A 130 -15.43 19.97 -5.66
N ARG A 131 -14.91 19.29 -4.64
CA ARG A 131 -15.64 18.96 -3.42
C ARG A 131 -16.15 20.20 -2.68
N ILE A 132 -15.45 21.34 -2.76
CA ILE A 132 -15.90 22.59 -2.14
C ILE A 132 -17.14 23.12 -2.86
N ILE A 133 -17.16 23.01 -4.19
CA ILE A 133 -18.25 23.49 -5.05
C ILE A 133 -19.50 22.63 -4.91
N PHE A 134 -19.34 21.31 -4.81
CA PHE A 134 -20.45 20.35 -4.72
C PHE A 134 -20.83 19.96 -3.29
N LYS A 135 -20.25 20.61 -2.27
CA LYS A 135 -20.72 20.41 -0.90
C LYS A 135 -22.12 21.03 -0.81
N GLU A 136 -23.11 20.27 -0.35
CA GLU A 136 -24.41 20.87 -0.01
C GLU A 136 -24.16 22.08 0.90
N PRO A 137 -24.85 23.21 0.68
CA PRO A 137 -24.84 24.31 1.62
C PRO A 137 -25.50 23.81 2.92
N THR A 138 -24.69 23.28 3.82
CA THR A 138 -25.09 22.95 5.18
C THR A 138 -25.72 24.18 5.81
N ILE A 139 -26.90 24.03 6.42
CA ILE A 139 -27.75 25.05 7.06
C ILE A 139 -26.98 25.79 8.18
N LEU A 140 -26.04 26.65 7.81
CA LEU A 140 -25.24 27.46 8.73
C LEU A 140 -25.37 28.96 8.46
N GLU A 141 -26.19 29.38 7.48
CA GLU A 141 -26.52 30.79 7.28
C GLU A 141 -27.64 31.31 8.19
N ASN A 142 -28.31 30.46 8.97
CA ASN A 142 -29.47 30.86 9.79
C ASN A 142 -29.20 31.04 11.29
N LYS A 143 -27.95 31.34 11.70
CA LYS A 143 -27.66 31.76 13.08
C LYS A 143 -27.79 33.26 13.32
N GLU A 144 -27.70 34.10 12.29
CA GLU A 144 -27.91 35.54 12.45
C GLU A 144 -29.39 35.94 12.47
N LEU A 145 -30.29 35.16 11.86
CA LEU A 145 -31.73 35.48 11.83
C LEU A 145 -32.47 35.19 13.15
N LEU A 146 -31.93 34.32 14.02
CA LEU A 146 -32.58 33.96 15.28
C LEU A 146 -32.34 34.96 16.43
N MET A 147 -31.32 35.84 16.33
CA MET A 147 -31.05 36.85 17.36
C MET A 147 -31.80 38.17 17.18
N VAL A 148 -32.54 38.36 16.07
CA VAL A 148 -33.27 39.61 15.78
C VAL A 148 -34.77 39.53 16.16
N SER A 149 -35.25 38.38 16.64
CA SER A 149 -36.67 38.18 16.98
C SER A 149 -37.05 38.40 18.45
N HIS A 150 -36.14 38.87 19.29
CA HIS A 150 -36.40 39.14 20.72
C HIS A 150 -36.00 40.56 21.10
N ASN A 151 -36.71 41.55 20.54
CA ASN A 151 -36.83 42.90 21.11
C ASN A 151 -38.27 43.37 20.99
#